data_AF-A0A536KZ55-F1
#
_entry.id   AF-A0A536KZ55-F1
#
_cell.length_a   1.000
_cell.length_b   1.000
_cell.length_c   1.000
_cell.angle_alpha   90.00
_cell.angle_beta   90.00
_cell.angle_gamma   90.00
#
_symmetry.space_group_name_H-M   'P 1'
#
loop_
_entity.id
_entity.type
_entity.pdbx_description
1 polymer ?
#
loop_
_entity_poly.entity_id
_entity_poly.type
_entity_poly.pdbx_seq_one_letter_code
_entity_poly.pdbx_strand_id
1 'polypeptide(L)' 'MGFRACVLTVSTKGARGERADESGEKVSEELARVPCEIVARAVVSDEVEDIQRQIREWRQATDPDLIV' A
#
# COMPACT_ATOMS: atom_id res chain seq x y z
N MET A 1 -20.31 0.97 -7.81
CA MET A 1 -19.05 1.70 -8.05
C MET A 1 -18.19 1.44 -6.82
N GLY A 2 -17.06 0.75 -6.97
CA GLY A 2 -16.16 0.46 -5.86
C GLY A 2 -14.98 1.42 -5.85
N PHE A 3 -14.37 1.64 -4.69
CA PHE A 3 -13.14 2.42 -4.56
C PHE A 3 -11.92 1.60 -4.96
N ARG A 4 -10.90 2.24 -5.53
CA ARG A 4 -9.63 1.61 -5.88
C ARG A 4 -8.60 2.00 -4.82
N ALA A 5 -8.12 1.03 -4.05
CA ALA A 5 -7.16 1.26 -2.98
C ALA A 5 -5.78 0.68 -3.30
N CYS A 6 -4.75 1.37 -2.84
CA CYS A 6 -3.41 0.80 -2.70
C CYS A 6 -3.05 0.67 -1.22
N VAL A 7 -2.34 -0.40 -0.86
CA VAL A 7 -1.85 -0.62 0.52
C VAL A 7 -0.33 -0.42 0.56
N LEU A 8 0.13 0.58 1.30
CA LEU A 8 1.55 0.91 1.46
C LEU A 8 2.03 0.64 2.87
N THR A 9 2.75 -0.46 3.06
CA THR A 9 3.42 -0.70 4.34
C THR A 9 4.74 0.06 4.38
N VAL A 10 4.89 0.92 5.38
CA VAL A 10 6.14 1.65 5.66
C VAL A 10 6.87 0.93 6.78
N SER A 11 7.96 0.24 6.45
CA SER A 11 8.81 -0.45 7.42
C SER A 11 10.15 -0.81 6.82
N THR A 12 11.25 -0.23 7.33
CA THR A 12 12.61 -0.58 6.86
C THR A 12 12.94 -2.06 7.02
N LYS A 13 12.53 -2.68 8.14
CA LYS A 13 12.69 -4.13 8.34
C LYS A 13 11.84 -4.94 7.36
N GLY A 14 10.61 -4.50 7.10
CA GLY A 14 9.72 -5.14 6.12
C GLY A 14 10.27 -5.05 4.70
N ALA A 15 10.73 -3.88 4.28
CA ALA A 15 11.33 -3.65 2.97
C ALA A 15 12.62 -4.47 2.75
N ARG A 16 13.36 -4.77 3.82
CA ARG A 16 14.52 -5.67 3.79
C ARG A 16 14.17 -7.16 3.86
N GLY A 17 12.89 -7.50 4.01
CA GLY A 17 12.43 -8.88 4.14
C GLY A 17 12.73 -9.52 5.51
N GLU A 18 13.15 -8.74 6.49
CA GLU A 18 13.48 -9.22 7.84
C GLU A 18 12.24 -9.44 8.71
N ARG A 19 11.09 -8.91 8.28
CA ARG A 19 9.79 -9.02 8.95
C ARG A 19 8.67 -9.15 7.92
N ALA A 20 7.70 -10.03 8.19
CA ALA A 20 6.51 -10.18 7.36
C ALA A 20 5.59 -8.95 7.43
N ASP A 21 4.91 -8.65 6.31
CA ASP A 21 3.94 -7.56 6.20
C ASP A 21 2.54 -7.96 6.74
N GLU A 22 2.47 -8.28 8.02
CA GLU A 22 1.21 -8.67 8.68
C GLU A 22 0.20 -7.51 8.73
N SER A 23 0.68 -6.27 8.83
CA SER A 23 -0.17 -5.07 8.82
C SER A 23 -0.84 -4.85 7.47
N GLY A 24 -0.08 -4.93 6.38
CA GLY A 24 -0.65 -4.77 5.04
C GLY A 24 -1.61 -5.91 4.69
N GLU A 25 -1.37 -7.13 5.20
CA GLU A 25 -2.31 -8.24 5.08
C GLU A 25 -3.63 -7.94 5.79
N LYS A 26 -3.61 -7.54 7.07
CA LYS A 26 -4.82 -7.16 7.81
C LYS A 26 -5.59 -6.01 7.17
N VAL A 27 -4.89 -4.97 6.68
CA VAL A 27 -5.54 -3.87 5.95
C VAL A 27 -6.22 -4.37 4.68
N SER A 28 -5.60 -5.32 3.97
CA SER A 28 -6.19 -5.93 2.78
C SER A 28 -7.46 -6.72 3.10
N GLU A 29 -7.46 -7.48 4.20
CA GLU A 29 -8.64 -8.20 4.68
C GLU A 29 -9.79 -7.24 5.02
N GLU A 30 -9.50 -6.12 5.68
CA GLU A 30 -10.53 -5.13 6.01
C GLU A 30 -11.07 -4.41 4.76
N LEU A 31 -10.21 -4.08 3.79
CA LEU A 31 -10.66 -3.51 2.52
C LEU A 31 -11.54 -4.46 1.72
N ALA A 32 -11.31 -5.78 1.80
CA ALA A 32 -12.16 -6.78 1.15
C ALA A 32 -13.59 -6.85 1.72
N ARG A 33 -13.83 -6.29 2.92
CA ARG A 33 -15.17 -6.23 3.54
C ARG A 33 -16.02 -5.06 3.05
N VAL A 34 -15.43 -4.12 2.31
CA VAL A 34 -16.12 -2.95 1.74
C VAL A 34 -16.09 -3.01 0.20
N PRO A 35 -16.88 -2.20 -0.51
CA PRO A 35 -16.84 -2.11 -1.97
C PRO A 35 -15.53 -1.46 -2.46
N CYS A 36 -14.41 -2.16 -2.28
CA CYS A 36 -13.08 -1.69 -2.62
C CYS A 36 -12.29 -2.78 -3.37
N GLU A 37 -11.61 -2.36 -4.43
CA GLU A 37 -10.65 -3.18 -5.17
C GLU A 37 -9.23 -2.75 -4.79
N ILE A 38 -8.42 -3.71 -4.34
CA ILE A 38 -7.00 -3.46 -4.07
C ILE A 38 -6.25 -3.55 -5.40
N VAL A 39 -5.79 -2.42 -5.92
CA VAL A 39 -5.12 -2.33 -7.23
C VAL A 39 -3.60 -2.38 -7.15
N ALA A 40 -3.02 -2.15 -5.97
CA ALA A 40 -1.59 -2.33 -5.73
C ALA A 40 -1.27 -2.54 -4.24
N ARG A 41 -0.15 -3.21 -3.98
CA ARG A 41 0.45 -3.35 -2.65
C ARG A 41 1.97 -3.21 -2.74
N ALA A 42 2.58 -2.57 -1.74
CA ALA A 42 4.03 -2.47 -1.63
C ALA A 42 4.48 -2.33 -0.18
N VAL A 43 5.73 -2.69 0.07
CA VAL A 43 6.44 -2.40 1.33
C VAL A 43 7.63 -1.52 0.99
N VAL A 44 7.76 -0.37 1.65
CA VAL A 44 8.85 0.59 1.47
C VAL A 44 9.60 0.82 2.77
N SER A 45 10.81 1.38 2.68
CA SER A 45 11.58 1.79 3.87
C SER A 45 10.91 2.99 4.56
N ASP A 46 11.39 3.34 5.76
CA ASP A 46 10.88 4.50 6.51
C ASP A 46 11.46 5.84 5.98
N GLU A 47 12.19 5.82 4.87
CA GLU A 47 12.74 7.01 4.22
C GLU A 47 11.64 7.79 3.47
N VAL A 48 11.61 9.10 3.68
CA VAL A 48 10.57 9.99 3.12
C VAL A 48 10.57 9.93 1.58
N GLU A 49 11.75 9.85 0.97
CA GLU A 49 11.94 9.79 -0.48
C GLU A 49 11.32 8.52 -1.08
N ASP A 50 11.43 7.38 -0.39
CA ASP A 50 10.87 6.11 -0.84
C ASP A 50 9.34 6.13 -0.79
N ILE A 51 8.77 6.67 0.30
CA ILE A 51 7.32 6.85 0.46
C ILE A 51 6.77 7.78 -0.63
N GLN A 52 7.41 8.94 -0.83
CA GLN A 52 6.98 9.91 -1.83
C GLN A 52 7.06 9.35 -3.25
N ARG A 53 8.14 8.62 -3.57
CA ARG A 53 8.31 7.98 -4.88
C ARG A 53 7.17 6.99 -5.14
N GLN A 54 6.90 6.08 -4.21
CA GLN A 54 5.84 5.08 -4.38
C GLN A 54 4.45 5.69 -4.56
N ILE A 55 4.12 6.71 -3.76
CA ILE A 55 2.84 7.44 -3.87
C ILE A 55 2.72 8.13 -5.23
N ARG A 56 3.77 8.82 -5.70
CA ARG A 56 3.75 9.50 -7.01
C ARG A 56 3.62 8.51 -8.17
N GLU A 57 4.28 7.36 -8.09
CA GLU A 57 4.17 6.30 -9.09
C GLU A 57 2.76 5.76 -9.16
N TRP A 58 2.13 5.43 -8.02
CA TRP A 58 0.76 4.94 -8.00
C TRP A 58 -0.26 5.98 -8.47
N ARG A 59 -0.12 7.25 -8.07
CA ARG A 59 -1.01 8.31 -8.59
C ARG A 59 -0.98 8.43 -10.11
N GLN A 60 0.13 8.08 -10.75
CA GLN A 60 0.25 8.12 -12.21
C GLN A 60 -0.18 6.80 -12.88
N ALA A 61 0.24 5.67 -12.33
CA ALA A 61 0.05 4.36 -12.96
C ALA A 61 -1.33 3.77 -12.68
N THR A 62 -1.86 4.01 -11.49
CA THR A 62 -3.14 3.45 -11.06
C THR A 62 -4.21 4.51 -10.89
N ASP A 63 -3.90 5.76 -10.52
CA ASP A 63 -4.92 6.78 -10.17
C ASP A 63 -5.91 6.26 -9.11
N PRO A 64 -5.44 5.94 -7.89
CA PRO A 64 -6.25 5.32 -6.85
C PRO A 64 -7.11 6.35 -6.11
N ASP A 65 -8.27 5.90 -5.59
CA ASP A 65 -9.14 6.72 -4.73
C ASP A 65 -8.61 6.80 -3.29
N LEU A 66 -7.88 5.77 -2.85
CA LEU A 66 -7.33 5.64 -1.49
C LEU A 66 -5.92 5.04 -1.53
N ILE A 67 -5.02 5.61 -0.72
CA ILE A 67 -3.75 4.96 -0.35
C ILE A 67 -3.76 4.88 1.17
N VAL A 68 -3.59 3.67 1.71
CA VAL A 68 -3.62 3.39 3.15
C VAL A 68 -2.34 2.71 3.59
#